data_AF-A0A2H0QU28-F1
#
_entry.id   AF-A0A2H0QU28-F1
#
_cell.length_a   1.000
_cell.length_b   1.000
_cell.length_c   1.000
_cell.angle_alpha   90.00
_cell.angle_beta   90.00
_cell.angle_gamma   90.00
#
_symmetry.space_group_name_H-M   'P 1'
#
loop_
_entity.id
_entity.type
_entity.pdbx_description
1 polymer ?
#
loop_
_entity_poly.entity_id
_entity_poly.type
_entity_poly.pdbx_seq_one_letter_code
_entity_poly.pdbx_strand_id
1 'polypeptide(L)'
;MSSIDPSLNRSSFFPNSRPKSKSSSTRAIETSIQRNPAERADMLQKSTAKDAKVDINLATKDFARIRKAVDAAPERDNSAKINQLKEQINAGTYNVDYDALADKIISEGF
;
A
#
# COMPACT_ATOMS: atom_id res chain seq x y z
N MET A 1 -41.07 -20.32 -0.59
CA MET A 1 -40.77 -20.09 -2.02
C MET A 1 -41.70 -19.00 -2.52
N SER A 2 -41.19 -17.79 -2.78
CA SER A 2 -41.99 -16.65 -3.24
C SER A 2 -41.63 -16.34 -4.69
N SER A 3 -42.55 -16.66 -5.60
CA SER A 3 -42.48 -16.36 -7.03
C SER A 3 -42.65 -14.86 -7.27
N ILE A 4 -41.59 -14.19 -7.74
CA ILE A 4 -41.66 -12.79 -8.19
C ILE A 4 -42.21 -12.79 -9.63
N ASP A 5 -43.34 -12.12 -9.80
CA ASP A 5 -44.05 -11.88 -11.06
C ASP A 5 -43.16 -11.12 -12.08
N PRO A 6 -43.00 -11.60 -13.33
CA PRO A 6 -42.15 -10.98 -14.34
C PRO A 6 -42.76 -9.73 -14.99
N SER A 7 -43.96 -9.29 -14.58
CA SER A 7 -44.68 -8.18 -15.24
C SER A 7 -44.48 -6.80 -14.59
N LEU A 8 -43.68 -6.68 -13.52
CA LEU A 8 -43.37 -5.39 -12.92
C LEU A 8 -42.24 -4.67 -13.67
N ASN A 9 -42.63 -3.76 -14.56
CA ASN A 9 -41.79 -2.80 -15.29
C ASN A 9 -40.72 -2.16 -14.40
N ARG A 10 -39.50 -2.72 -14.41
CA ARG A 10 -38.31 -2.04 -13.86
C ARG A 10 -37.85 -1.00 -14.87
N SER A 11 -38.10 0.28 -14.59
CA SER A 11 -37.54 1.38 -15.37
C SER A 11 -36.02 1.39 -15.22
N SER A 12 -35.31 1.28 -16.34
CA SER A 12 -33.85 1.23 -16.41
C SER A 12 -33.22 2.52 -15.87
N PHE A 13 -32.32 2.37 -14.90
CA PHE A 13 -31.67 3.43 -14.10
C PHE A 13 -30.66 4.32 -14.87
N PHE A 14 -30.73 4.37 -16.21
CA PHE A 14 -29.86 5.20 -17.03
C PHE A 14 -30.67 6.06 -17.99
N PRO A 15 -30.43 7.40 -18.03
CA PRO A 15 -31.33 8.40 -18.62
C PRO A 15 -31.53 8.32 -20.14
N ASN A 16 -30.94 7.34 -20.84
CA ASN A 16 -31.16 7.10 -22.27
C ASN A 16 -31.40 5.61 -22.63
N SER A 17 -31.70 4.75 -21.67
CA SER A 17 -31.91 3.32 -21.94
C SER A 17 -33.38 3.01 -22.26
N ARG A 18 -33.77 3.19 -23.53
CA ARG A 18 -35.06 2.70 -24.04
C ARG A 18 -35.03 1.16 -24.17
N PRO A 19 -35.98 0.41 -23.58
CA PRO A 19 -36.05 -1.04 -23.77
C PRO A 19 -36.52 -1.35 -25.20
N LYS A 20 -35.65 -1.95 -26.03
CA LYS A 20 -36.02 -2.45 -27.36
C LYS A 20 -36.69 -3.81 -27.21
N SER A 21 -37.98 -3.90 -27.53
CA SER A 21 -38.68 -5.18 -27.60
C SER A 21 -38.20 -6.00 -28.81
N LYS A 22 -37.97 -7.28 -28.54
CA LYS A 22 -37.50 -8.39 -29.40
C LYS A 22 -37.84 -8.28 -30.90
N SER A 23 -36.82 -8.41 -31.74
CA SER A 23 -36.88 -9.33 -32.88
C SER A 23 -35.50 -9.98 -33.11
N SER A 24 -35.57 -11.25 -33.46
CA SER A 24 -34.51 -12.22 -33.70
C SER A 24 -33.57 -11.83 -34.85
N SER A 25 -32.26 -11.92 -34.60
CA SER A 25 -31.28 -12.64 -35.41
C SER A 25 -29.89 -12.11 -35.09
N THR A 26 -29.02 -12.98 -34.56
CA THR A 26 -27.64 -13.14 -35.06
C THR A 26 -27.02 -11.91 -35.73
N ARG A 27 -26.64 -10.93 -34.92
CA ARG A 27 -25.45 -10.13 -35.22
C ARG A 27 -24.59 -10.22 -33.98
N ALA A 28 -23.70 -11.21 -34.00
CA ALA A 28 -22.42 -11.09 -33.33
C ALA A 28 -21.89 -9.71 -33.73
N ILE A 29 -22.08 -8.73 -32.85
CA ILE A 29 -21.30 -7.51 -32.91
C ILE A 29 -19.95 -7.96 -32.39
N GLU A 30 -19.20 -8.60 -33.28
CA GLU A 30 -17.80 -8.28 -33.48
C GLU A 30 -17.72 -6.75 -33.63
N THR A 31 -17.92 -6.01 -32.54
CA THR A 31 -17.02 -4.91 -32.26
C THR A 31 -15.71 -5.62 -32.05
N SER A 32 -15.05 -5.91 -33.19
CA SER A 32 -13.63 -6.14 -33.28
C SER A 32 -13.03 -5.28 -32.19
N ILE A 33 -12.36 -5.90 -31.22
CA ILE A 33 -11.52 -5.16 -30.29
C ILE A 33 -10.60 -4.37 -31.21
N GLN A 34 -10.94 -3.12 -31.49
CA GLN A 34 -10.20 -2.28 -32.41
C GLN A 34 -8.92 -2.03 -31.66
N ARG A 35 -7.92 -2.86 -31.97
CA ARG A 35 -6.59 -2.72 -31.40
C ARG A 35 -6.17 -1.30 -31.72
N ASN A 36 -5.69 -0.59 -30.70
CA ASN A 36 -5.13 0.73 -30.90
C ASN A 36 -4.13 0.65 -32.07
N PRO A 37 -4.18 1.59 -33.03
CA PRO A 37 -3.14 1.66 -34.05
C PRO A 37 -1.77 1.77 -33.37
N ALA A 38 -0.72 1.23 -34.01
CA ALA A 38 0.62 1.15 -33.41
C ALA A 38 1.09 2.51 -32.85
N GLU A 39 0.83 3.59 -33.59
CA GLU A 39 1.14 4.96 -33.17
C GLU A 39 0.46 5.37 -31.85
N ARG A 40 -0.81 4.96 -31.66
CA ARG A 40 -1.56 5.24 -30.42
C ARG A 40 -1.05 4.40 -29.27
N ALA A 41 -0.63 3.16 -29.52
CA ALA A 41 0.01 2.33 -28.50
C ALA A 41 1.32 2.97 -28.01
N ASP A 42 2.14 3.48 -28.92
CA ASP A 42 3.38 4.20 -28.58
C ASP A 42 3.11 5.49 -27.81
N MET A 43 2.08 6.25 -28.20
CA MET A 43 1.69 7.46 -27.45
C MET A 43 1.23 7.13 -26.03
N LEU A 44 0.41 6.08 -25.87
CA LEU A 44 -0.07 5.64 -24.56
C LEU A 44 1.08 5.17 -23.69
N GLN A 45 2.05 4.42 -24.23
CA GLN A 45 3.24 4.00 -23.49
C GLN A 45 4.11 5.18 -23.08
N LYS A 46 4.29 6.17 -23.96
CA LYS A 46 5.07 7.38 -23.65
C LYS A 46 4.40 8.27 -22.60
N SER A 47 3.07 8.39 -22.62
CA SER A 47 2.34 9.17 -21.61
C SER A 47 2.32 8.45 -20.27
N THR A 48 1.98 7.15 -20.26
CA THR A 48 1.98 6.35 -19.02
C THR A 48 3.36 6.23 -18.39
N ALA A 49 4.44 6.12 -19.18
CA ALA A 49 5.79 6.10 -18.64
C ALA A 49 6.20 7.42 -17.97
N LYS A 50 5.70 8.57 -18.46
CA LYS A 50 5.95 9.88 -17.84
C LYS A 50 5.14 10.04 -16.55
N ASP A 51 3.89 9.61 -16.55
CA ASP A 51 3.01 9.71 -15.38
C ASP A 51 3.39 8.71 -14.27
N ALA A 52 3.97 7.56 -14.65
CA ALA A 52 4.42 6.52 -13.70
C ALA A 52 5.83 6.77 -13.13
N LYS A 53 6.66 7.61 -13.78
CA LYS A 53 8.02 7.87 -13.32
C LYS A 53 8.04 9.04 -12.33
N VAL A 54 7.80 8.72 -11.06
CA VAL A 54 8.03 9.67 -9.96
C VAL A 54 9.51 9.61 -9.59
N ASP A 55 10.25 10.70 -9.86
CA ASP A 55 11.65 10.82 -9.44
C ASP A 55 11.72 11.07 -7.93
N ILE A 56 11.81 9.99 -7.16
CA ILE A 56 11.99 10.05 -5.70
C ILE A 56 13.42 10.51 -5.41
N ASN A 57 13.56 11.54 -4.57
CA ASN A 57 14.85 12.05 -4.10
C ASN A 57 15.66 10.93 -3.39
N LEU A 58 16.99 10.96 -3.54
CA LEU A 58 17.89 9.96 -2.98
C LEU A 58 17.74 9.84 -1.46
N ALA A 59 17.63 10.95 -0.74
CA ALA A 59 17.41 10.96 0.71
C ALA A 59 16.14 10.20 1.13
N THR A 60 15.06 10.34 0.36
CA THR A 60 13.79 9.64 0.60
C THR A 60 13.89 8.15 0.32
N LYS A 61 14.66 7.74 -0.71
CA LYS A 61 14.94 6.33 -0.99
C LYS A 61 15.75 5.69 0.13
N ASP A 62 16.75 6.39 0.64
CA ASP A 62 17.61 5.89 1.70
C ASP A 62 16.85 5.77 3.02
N PHE A 63 16.03 6.76 3.37
CA PHE A 63 15.12 6.65 4.51
C PHE A 63 14.19 5.44 4.41
N ALA A 64 13.58 5.20 3.25
CA ALA A 64 12.69 4.06 3.05
C ALA A 64 13.43 2.71 3.18
N ARG A 65 14.68 2.63 2.69
CA ARG A 65 15.52 1.43 2.85
C ARG A 65 15.88 1.18 4.32
N ILE A 66 16.29 2.22 5.04
CA ILE A 66 16.63 2.14 6.46
C ILE A 66 15.41 1.70 7.25
N ARG A 67 14.26 2.34 7.04
CA ARG A 67 13.01 1.97 7.72
C ARG A 67 12.64 0.51 7.46
N LYS A 68 12.70 0.06 6.21
CA LYS A 68 12.41 -1.33 5.87
C LYS A 68 13.40 -2.31 6.53
N ALA A 69 14.67 -1.93 6.64
CA ALA A 69 15.68 -2.74 7.33
C ALA A 69 15.45 -2.80 8.85
N VAL A 70 15.00 -1.69 9.46
CA VAL A 70 14.63 -1.62 10.87
C VAL A 70 13.38 -2.45 11.14
N ASP A 71 12.33 -2.29 10.33
CA ASP A 71 11.08 -3.03 10.47
C ASP A 71 11.26 -4.54 10.23
N ALA A 72 12.24 -4.93 9.40
CA ALA A 72 12.58 -6.32 9.14
C ALA A 72 13.59 -6.90 10.15
N ALA A 73 14.18 -6.07 11.02
CA ALA A 73 15.09 -6.55 12.04
C ALA A 73 14.30 -7.32 13.10
N PRO A 74 14.74 -8.51 13.52
CA PRO A 74 14.11 -9.22 14.61
C PRO A 74 14.21 -8.39 15.90
N GLU A 75 13.15 -8.42 16.70
CA GLU A 75 13.17 -7.83 18.03
C GLU A 75 14.33 -8.44 18.82
N ARG A 76 15.26 -7.60 19.27
CA ARG A 76 16.38 -8.05 20.09
C ARG A 76 15.83 -8.52 21.43
N ASP A 77 15.93 -9.81 21.70
CA ASP A 77 15.63 -10.36 23.01
C ASP A 77 16.68 -9.87 24.02
N ASN A 78 16.31 -8.86 24.80
CA ASN A 78 17.13 -8.26 25.84
C ASN A 78 16.86 -8.87 27.23
N SER A 79 16.08 -9.94 27.32
CA SER A 79 15.65 -10.55 28.59
C SER A 79 16.82 -10.94 29.49
N ALA A 80 17.85 -11.59 28.96
CA ALA A 80 19.04 -12.00 29.70
C ALA A 80 19.79 -10.80 30.31
N LYS A 81 19.97 -9.74 29.52
CA LYS A 81 20.63 -8.50 29.98
C LYS A 81 19.82 -7.81 31.07
N ILE A 82 18.49 -7.75 30.91
CA ILE A 82 17.59 -7.18 31.91
C ILE A 82 17.66 -7.95 33.22
N ASN A 83 17.69 -9.29 33.17
CA ASN A 83 17.76 -10.11 34.36
C ASN A 83 19.09 -9.93 35.10
N GLN A 84 20.21 -9.89 34.39
CA GLN A 84 21.52 -9.60 34.99
C GLN A 84 21.55 -8.22 35.68
N LEU A 85 21.00 -7.20 35.03
CA LEU A 85 20.89 -5.86 35.61
C LEU A 85 20.01 -5.87 36.88
N LYS A 86 18.87 -6.57 36.85
CA LYS A 86 18.00 -6.72 38.03
C LYS A 86 18.73 -7.39 39.19
N GLU A 87 19.50 -8.45 38.92
CA GLU A 87 20.29 -9.13 39.94
C GLU A 87 21.36 -8.20 40.55
N GLN A 88 22.08 -7.43 39.72
CA GLN A 88 23.08 -6.47 40.20
C GLN A 88 22.48 -5.35 41.04
N ILE A 89 21.28 -4.86 40.67
CA ILE A 89 20.56 -3.85 41.44
C ILE A 89 20.11 -4.44 42.80
N ASN A 90 19.54 -5.65 42.80
CA ASN A 90 19.11 -6.32 44.03
C ASN A 90 20.27 -6.66 44.97
N ALA A 91 21.44 -7.00 44.41
CA ALA A 91 22.67 -7.24 45.15
C ALA A 91 23.33 -5.94 45.67
N GLY A 92 22.85 -4.77 45.26
CA GLY A 92 23.42 -3.48 45.62
C GLY A 92 24.77 -3.18 44.97
N THR A 93 25.18 -3.96 43.96
CA THR A 93 26.48 -3.81 43.27
C THR A 93 26.37 -3.01 41.97
N TYR A 94 25.18 -2.51 41.64
CA TYR A 94 24.95 -1.70 40.46
C TYR A 94 25.41 -0.25 40.70
N ASN A 95 26.50 0.15 40.05
CA ASN A 95 26.97 1.53 40.04
C ASN A 95 26.48 2.24 38.78
N VAL A 96 25.78 3.35 38.98
CA VAL A 96 25.34 4.22 37.88
C VAL A 96 26.55 4.99 37.36
N ASP A 97 26.80 4.89 36.07
CA ASP A 97 27.77 5.74 35.38
C ASP A 97 27.10 7.10 35.07
N TYR A 98 27.45 8.12 35.84
CA TYR A 98 26.87 9.45 35.74
C TYR A 98 27.30 10.19 34.47
N ASP A 99 28.50 9.93 33.97
CA ASP A 99 29.01 10.56 32.75
C ASP A 99 28.25 10.00 31.54
N ALA A 100 28.11 8.67 31.47
CA ALA A 100 27.32 8.03 30.43
C ALA A 100 25.82 8.43 30.48
N LEU A 101 25.28 8.66 31.67
CA LEU A 101 23.92 9.16 31.84
C LEU A 101 23.77 10.59 31.31
N ALA A 102 24.72 11.47 31.63
CA ALA A 102 24.74 12.85 31.15
C ALA A 102 24.87 12.92 29.62
N ASP A 103 25.80 12.16 29.04
CA ASP A 103 25.97 12.06 27.59
C ASP A 103 24.68 11.62 26.90
N LYS A 104 23.98 10.64 27.49
CA LYS A 104 22.71 10.17 26.94
C LYS A 104 21.62 11.25 26.99
N ILE A 105 21.49 11.95 28.11
CA ILE A 105 20.53 13.07 28.25
C ILE A 105 20.82 14.17 27.21
N ILE A 106 22.10 14.50 26.98
CA ILE A 106 22.48 15.48 25.97
C ILE A 106 22.15 14.98 24.56
N SER A 107 22.39 13.69 24.28
CA SER A 107 22.13 13.12 22.96
C SER A 107 20.64 13.02 22.59
N GLU A 108 19.75 12.93 23.58
CA GLU A 108 18.31 12.84 23.37
C GLU A 108 17.60 14.20 23.43
N GLY A 109 18.24 15.23 24.01
CA GLY A 109 17.67 16.55 24.23
C GLY A 109 17.87 17.57 23.09
N PHE A 110 18.65 17.24 22.06
CA PHE A 110 18.94 18.07 20.89
C PHE A 110 18.69 17.30 19.59
#